data_AF-A0A815ZK63-F1
#
_entry.id   AF-A0A815ZK63-F1
#
_cell.length_a   1.000
_cell.length_b   1.000
_cell.length_c   1.000
_cell.angle_alpha   90.00
_cell.angle_beta   90.00
_cell.angle_gamma   90.00
#
_symmetry.space_group_name_H-M   'P 1'
#
loop_
_entity.id
_entity.type
_entity.pdbx_description
1 polymer ?
#
loop_
_entity_poly.entity_id
_entity_poly.type
_entity_poly.pdbx_seq_one_letter_code
_entity_poly.pdbx_strand_id
1 'polypeptide(L)'
;HQNVKQRVIIIHGSAISPGIINRHWYKWLQTELLKLDIDALAPAMPDEREAKDSIWIPYLINNLNVKENDILVGHSSGAMAILRLCEQMKIKGLILVS
;
A
#
# COMPACT_ATOMS: atom_id res chain seq x y z
N HIS A 1 -15.16 10.19 22.42
CA HIS A 1 -14.24 10.28 21.26
C HIS A 1 -13.82 8.88 20.87
N GLN A 2 -14.19 8.39 19.69
CA GLN A 2 -13.69 7.10 19.23
C GLN A 2 -12.21 7.28 18.83
N ASN A 3 -11.33 6.46 19.40
CA ASN A 3 -9.92 6.48 19.05
C ASN A 3 -9.78 5.90 17.65
N VAL A 4 -9.46 6.73 16.64
CA VAL A 4 -9.31 6.25 15.27
C VAL A 4 -8.02 5.44 15.20
N LYS A 5 -8.16 4.12 15.06
CA LYS A 5 -7.04 3.19 14.94
C LYS A 5 -6.19 3.56 13.71
N GLN A 6 -4.87 3.59 13.87
CA GLN A 6 -3.97 3.86 12.77
C GLN A 6 -4.08 2.75 11.73
N ARG A 7 -4.16 3.13 10.45
CA ARG A 7 -4.17 2.21 9.31
C ARG A 7 -2.90 2.35 8.46
N VAL A 8 -2.33 1.22 8.07
CA VAL A 8 -1.14 1.10 7.22
C VAL A 8 -1.50 0.29 5.97
N ILE A 9 -1.07 0.75 4.79
CA ILE A 9 -1.33 0.04 3.53
C ILE A 9 0.01 -0.23 2.84
N ILE A 10 0.27 -1.51 2.57
CA ILE A 10 1.51 -2.02 2.00
C ILE A 10 1.28 -2.29 0.52
N ILE A 11 2.05 -1.62 -0.34
CA ILE A 11 1.94 -1.67 -1.80
C ILE A 11 3.21 -2.33 -2.33
N HIS A 12 3.05 -3.52 -2.91
CA HIS A 12 4.15 -4.30 -3.44
C HIS A 12 4.73 -3.70 -4.74
N GLY A 13 5.93 -4.16 -5.12
CA GLY A 13 6.51 -3.85 -6.44
C GLY A 13 5.89 -4.69 -7.57
N SER A 14 6.21 -4.39 -8.82
CA SER A 14 5.76 -5.21 -9.96
C SER A 14 6.24 -6.66 -9.87
N ALA A 15 5.46 -7.59 -10.40
CA ALA A 15 5.71 -9.03 -10.37
C ALA A 15 5.57 -9.68 -11.74
N ILE A 16 6.48 -10.59 -12.08
CA ILE A 16 6.37 -11.38 -13.32
C ILE A 16 5.28 -12.46 -13.20
N SER A 17 5.00 -12.92 -11.98
CA SER A 17 4.05 -14.00 -11.67
C SER A 17 3.15 -13.62 -10.49
N PRO A 18 1.89 -14.10 -10.47
CA PRO A 18 0.92 -13.76 -9.43
C PRO A 18 1.39 -14.11 -8.01
N GLY A 19 0.77 -13.47 -7.02
CA GLY A 19 0.94 -13.82 -5.61
C GLY A 19 2.20 -13.22 -4.99
N ILE A 20 2.68 -12.10 -5.53
CA ILE A 20 3.83 -11.38 -4.96
C ILE A 20 3.61 -10.94 -3.51
N ILE A 21 2.35 -10.83 -3.08
CA ILE A 21 2.02 -10.45 -1.70
C ILE A 21 2.55 -11.43 -0.64
N ASN A 22 2.70 -12.71 -1.01
CA ASN A 22 3.28 -13.75 -0.15
C ASN A 22 4.80 -13.83 -0.27
N ARG A 23 5.43 -12.95 -1.03
CA ARG A 23 6.88 -12.86 -1.19
C ARG A 23 7.43 -11.71 -0.35
N HIS A 24 8.74 -11.71 -0.16
CA HIS A 24 9.45 -10.68 0.61
C HIS A 24 8.86 -10.52 2.01
N TRP A 25 8.68 -9.28 2.46
CA TRP A 25 8.27 -8.92 3.81
C TRP A 25 6.82 -8.43 3.90
N TYR A 26 6.05 -8.37 2.81
CA TYR A 26 4.73 -7.70 2.85
C TYR A 26 3.76 -8.39 3.82
N LYS A 27 3.60 -9.72 3.68
CA LYS A 27 2.71 -10.49 4.55
C LYS A 27 3.21 -10.55 5.99
N TRP A 28 4.52 -10.64 6.17
CA TRP A 28 5.16 -10.57 7.48
C TRP A 28 4.88 -9.23 8.16
N LEU A 29 5.13 -8.11 7.48
CA LEU A 29 4.91 -6.77 8.01
C LEU A 29 3.44 -6.54 8.35
N GLN A 30 2.52 -6.97 7.48
CA GLN A 30 1.09 -6.93 7.79
C GLN A 30 0.80 -7.65 9.12
N THR A 31 1.35 -8.85 9.28
CA THR A 31 1.12 -9.68 10.48
C THR A 31 1.70 -9.02 11.74
N GLU A 32 2.91 -8.45 11.66
CA GLU A 32 3.53 -7.76 12.80
C GLU A 32 2.76 -6.48 13.19
N LEU A 33 2.28 -5.71 12.22
CA LEU A 33 1.47 -4.52 12.49
C LEU A 33 0.14 -4.89 13.17
N LEU A 34 -0.52 -5.95 12.70
CA LEU A 34 -1.76 -6.44 13.31
C LEU A 34 -1.55 -6.89 14.76
N LYS A 35 -0.41 -7.52 15.09
CA LYS A 35 -0.06 -7.90 16.48
C LYS A 35 0.12 -6.68 17.40
N LEU A 36 0.51 -5.54 16.84
CA LEU A 36 0.67 -4.27 17.57
C LEU A 36 -0.64 -3.46 17.65
N ASP A 37 -1.77 -4.06 17.29
CA ASP A 37 -3.07 -3.39 17.20
C ASP A 37 -3.04 -2.18 16.23
N ILE A 38 -2.31 -2.32 15.12
CA ILE A 38 -2.33 -1.38 13.99
C ILE A 38 -3.09 -2.04 12.84
N ASP A 39 -4.08 -1.35 12.28
CA ASP A 39 -4.81 -1.87 11.13
C ASP A 39 -3.87 -1.91 9.90
N ALA A 40 -3.80 -3.04 9.20
CA ALA A 40 -2.82 -3.24 8.14
C ALA A 40 -3.39 -4.01 6.95
N LEU A 41 -3.26 -3.40 5.77
CA LEU A 41 -3.64 -3.99 4.49
C LEU A 41 -2.40 -4.27 3.67
N ALA A 42 -2.34 -5.46 3.08
CA ALA A 42 -1.37 -5.83 2.08
C ALA A 42 -2.12 -6.54 0.94
N PRO A 43 -2.80 -5.79 0.06
CA PRO A 43 -3.53 -6.38 -1.06
C PRO A 43 -2.58 -6.78 -2.20
N ALA A 44 -3.00 -7.75 -3.00
CA ALA A 44 -2.46 -7.90 -4.35
C ALA A 44 -3.02 -6.78 -5.22
N MET A 45 -2.16 -5.90 -5.72
CA MET A 45 -2.52 -4.84 -6.64
C MET A 45 -2.94 -5.45 -7.99
N PRO A 46 -3.95 -4.88 -8.67
CA PRO A 46 -4.30 -5.29 -10.02
C PRO A 46 -3.11 -5.08 -10.96
N ASP A 47 -3.07 -5.74 -12.12
CA ASP A 47 -1.99 -5.51 -13.11
C ASP A 47 -0.59 -5.65 -12.51
N GLU A 48 -0.34 -6.73 -11.74
CA GLU A 48 0.91 -6.92 -10.99
C GLU A 48 2.16 -6.79 -11.86
N ARG A 49 2.07 -7.09 -13.17
CA ARG A 49 3.22 -7.06 -14.09
C ARG A 49 3.57 -5.65 -14.55
N GLU A 50 2.63 -4.94 -15.15
CA GLU A 50 2.91 -3.65 -15.77
C GLU A 50 2.85 -2.50 -14.77
N ALA A 51 2.17 -2.70 -13.63
CA ALA A 51 2.04 -1.74 -12.54
C ALA A 51 1.61 -0.34 -13.02
N LYS A 52 0.65 -0.28 -13.96
CA LYS A 52 0.28 0.98 -14.60
C LYS A 52 -0.37 1.95 -13.61
N ASP A 53 0.12 3.18 -13.59
CA ASP A 53 -0.46 4.28 -12.81
C ASP A 53 -1.97 4.45 -13.09
N SER A 54 -2.38 4.30 -14.36
CA SER A 54 -3.79 4.38 -14.78
C SER A 54 -4.69 3.30 -14.18
N ILE A 55 -4.11 2.27 -13.54
CA ILE A 55 -4.82 1.18 -12.87
C ILE A 55 -4.58 1.25 -11.36
N TRP A 56 -3.33 1.42 -10.93
CA TRP A 56 -2.96 1.40 -9.51
C TRP A 56 -3.50 2.61 -8.77
N ILE A 57 -3.39 3.82 -9.32
CA ILE A 57 -3.87 5.02 -8.62
C ILE A 57 -5.40 4.99 -8.43
N PRO A 58 -6.22 4.68 -9.45
CA PRO A 58 -7.65 4.49 -9.25
C PRO A 58 -7.98 3.37 -8.27
N TYR A 59 -7.22 2.27 -8.24
CA TYR A 59 -7.44 1.19 -7.27
C TYR A 59 -7.17 1.65 -5.83
N LEU A 60 -6.10 2.40 -5.59
CA LEU A 60 -5.80 2.98 -4.27
C LEU A 60 -6.94 3.91 -3.82
N ILE A 61 -7.40 4.81 -4.70
CA ILE A 61 -8.44 5.79 -4.37
C ILE A 61 -9.81 5.13 -4.21
N ASN A 62 -10.24 4.33 -5.17
CA ASN A 62 -11.64 3.88 -5.28
C ASN A 62 -11.88 2.55 -4.57
N ASN A 63 -10.91 1.63 -4.58
CA ASN A 63 -11.08 0.28 -4.04
C ASN A 63 -10.52 0.16 -2.63
N LEU A 64 -9.32 0.69 -2.36
CA LEU A 64 -8.75 0.70 -1.01
C LEU A 64 -9.23 1.88 -0.17
N ASN A 65 -9.83 2.89 -0.81
CA ASN A 65 -10.31 4.10 -0.17
C ASN A 65 -9.22 4.69 0.73
N VAL A 66 -8.06 4.98 0.14
CA VAL A 66 -6.95 5.63 0.82
C VAL A 66 -7.41 6.99 1.34
N LYS A 67 -7.04 7.33 2.57
CA LYS A 67 -7.41 8.54 3.30
C LYS A 67 -6.17 9.28 3.77
N GLU A 68 -6.35 10.56 4.07
CA GLU A 68 -5.24 11.39 4.54
C GLU A 68 -4.59 10.90 5.84
N ASN A 69 -5.30 10.13 6.67
CA ASN A 69 -4.76 9.59 7.92
C ASN A 69 -3.99 8.27 7.76
N ASP A 70 -3.96 7.69 6.55
CA ASP A 70 -3.25 6.44 6.29
C ASP A 70 -1.74 6.63 6.24
N ILE A 71 -1.02 5.59 6.62
CA ILE A 71 0.42 5.47 6.35
C ILE A 71 0.60 4.49 5.19
N LEU A 72 1.39 4.86 4.19
CA LEU A 72 1.62 4.02 3.02
C LEU A 72 3.05 3.49 3.02
N VAL A 73 3.21 2.19 2.80
CA VAL A 73 4.51 1.52 2.66
C VAL A 73 4.63 0.99 1.23
N GLY A 74 5.53 1.56 0.43
CA GLY A 74 5.71 1.17 -0.97
C GLY A 74 7.06 0.54 -1.20
N HIS A 75 7.07 -0.59 -1.92
CA HIS A 75 8.30 -1.22 -2.40
C HIS A 75 8.46 -1.07 -3.90
N SER A 76 9.62 -0.61 -4.37
CA SER A 76 9.95 -0.49 -5.80
C SER A 76 8.83 0.25 -6.57
N SER A 77 8.15 -0.38 -7.54
CA SER A 77 7.01 0.22 -8.27
C SER A 77 5.89 0.72 -7.35
N GLY A 78 5.67 0.08 -6.20
CA GLY A 78 4.71 0.54 -5.18
C GLY A 78 5.11 1.87 -4.55
N ALA A 79 6.41 2.15 -4.40
CA ALA A 79 6.88 3.46 -3.95
C ALA A 79 6.57 4.56 -5.00
N MET A 80 6.72 4.25 -6.29
CA MET A 80 6.37 5.18 -7.37
C MET A 80 4.87 5.46 -7.42
N ALA A 81 4.03 4.43 -7.29
CA ALA A 81 2.57 4.61 -7.23
C ALA A 81 2.15 5.49 -6.04
N ILE A 82 2.79 5.35 -4.89
CA ILE A 82 2.54 6.22 -3.73
C ILE A 82 2.89 7.68 -4.04
N LEU A 83 4.05 7.94 -4.64
CA LEU A 83 4.44 9.31 -4.97
C LEU A 83 3.46 9.96 -5.95
N ARG A 84 2.99 9.21 -6.96
CA ARG A 84 1.95 9.66 -7.89
C ARG A 84 0.60 9.92 -7.21
N LEU A 85 0.21 9.09 -6.25
CA LEU A 85 -0.99 9.33 -5.46
C LEU A 85 -0.86 10.64 -4.65
N CYS A 86 0.31 10.90 -4.08
CA CYS A 86 0.58 12.10 -3.29
C CYS A 86 0.58 13.41 -4.10
N GLU A 87 0.64 13.35 -5.44
CA GLU A 87 0.40 14.51 -6.30
C GLU A 87 -1.07 14.97 -6.24
N GLN A 88 -1.99 14.08 -5.85
CA GLN A 88 -3.44 14.33 -5.88
C GLN A 88 -4.05 14.49 -4.48
N MET A 89 -3.42 13.95 -3.44
CA MET A 89 -3.93 14.00 -2.07
C MET A 89 -2.82 13.97 -1.02
N LYS A 90 -3.13 14.45 0.18
CA LYS A 90 -2.22 14.37 1.33
C LYS A 90 -2.29 12.99 1.97
N ILE A 91 -1.17 12.55 2.54
CA ILE A 91 -1.04 11.27 3.24
C ILE A 91 -0.25 11.52 4.52
N LYS A 92 -0.62 10.84 5.62
CA LYS A 92 -0.04 11.06 6.96
C LYS A 92 1.45 10.74 7.02
N GLY A 93 1.88 9.70 6.34
CA GLY A 93 3.27 9.26 6.33
C GLY A 93 3.55 8.23 5.24
N LEU A 94 4.78 8.26 4.72
CA LEU A 94 5.23 7.40 3.64
C LEU A 94 6.50 6.66 4.09
N ILE A 95 6.58 5.37 3.79
CA ILE A 95 7.80 4.57 3.91
C ILE A 95 8.09 3.99 2.53
N LEU A 96 9.23 4.38 1.95
CA LEU A 96 9.61 4.02 0.58
C LEU A 96 10.81 3.07 0.66
N VAL A 97 10.65 1.84 0.17
CA VAL A 97 11.63 0.76 0.23
C VAL A 97 12.04 0.37 -1.19
N SER A 98 13.34 0.16 -1.42
CA SER A 98 13.88 -0.32 -2.71
C SER A 98 14.02 -1.83 -2.75
#